data_AF-A0A1Q7Y2X0-F1
#
_entry.id   AF-A0A1Q7Y2X0-F1
#
_cell.length_a   1.000
_cell.length_b   1.000
_cell.length_c   1.000
_cell.angle_alpha   90.00
_cell.angle_beta   90.00
_cell.angle_gamma   90.00
#
_symmetry.space_group_name_H-M   'P 1'
#
loop_
_entity.id
_entity.type
_entity.pdbx_description
1 polymer ?
#
loop_
_entity_poly.entity_id
_entity_poly.type
_entity_poly.pdbx_seq_one_letter_code
_entity_poly.pdbx_strand_id
1 'polypeptide(L)'
;MDAEGSWLGESRNAGQAPGRGRQSIRSGEPTAQVRGVLADQVLLSSALDPFLSLRALASYSCVSVRKLREYLEDSAHPLPHYRLGGKILVRRSEFDAWMAAYRRVGQADVARIVDSVMRDLRGA
;
A
#
# COMPACT_ATOMS: atom_id res chain seq x y z
N MET A 1 29.18 51.89 24.22
CA MET A 1 28.68 52.73 23.12
C MET A 1 29.80 52.83 22.11
N ASP A 2 29.41 52.78 20.83
CA ASP A 2 30.25 52.95 19.63
C ASP A 2 31.02 51.67 19.22
N ALA A 3 30.49 50.86 18.29
CA ALA A 3 30.40 51.04 16.83
C ALA A 3 31.78 50.86 16.16
N GLU A 4 31.99 49.68 15.56
CA GLU A 4 32.04 49.49 14.09
C GLU A 4 33.41 49.84 13.49
N GLY A 5 34.04 48.87 12.81
CA GLY A 5 35.26 49.17 12.08
C GLY A 5 35.96 47.99 11.44
N SER A 6 35.58 47.72 10.19
CA SER A 6 36.53 47.44 9.09
C SER A 6 37.24 46.07 9.05
N TRP A 7 36.67 45.15 8.28
CA TRP A 7 37.43 44.31 7.34
C TRP A 7 36.62 44.15 6.05
N LEU A 8 36.57 45.22 5.25
CA LEU A 8 36.20 45.18 3.84
C LEU A 8 37.34 45.82 3.05
N GLY A 9 38.27 44.99 2.60
CA GLY A 9 39.22 45.35 1.56
C GLY A 9 38.57 45.09 0.21
N GLU A 10 37.93 46.10 -0.36
CA GLU A 10 37.46 46.10 -1.74
C GLU A 10 37.99 47.33 -2.49
N SER A 11 38.43 47.09 -3.73
CA SER A 11 38.40 47.97 -4.91
C SER A 11 39.76 48.37 -5.49
N ARG A 12 39.96 47.94 -6.75
CA ARG A 12 40.14 48.75 -7.99
C ARG A 12 40.77 47.84 -9.05
N ASN A 13 40.03 47.23 -9.98
CA ASN A 13 39.43 47.76 -11.21
C ASN A 13 40.40 48.51 -12.16
N ALA A 14 40.60 47.96 -13.37
CA ALA A 14 40.30 48.58 -14.68
C ALA A 14 41.36 48.33 -15.77
N GLY A 15 40.91 47.84 -16.92
CA GLY A 15 41.70 47.73 -18.16
C GLY A 15 41.18 46.61 -19.08
N GLN A 16 39.98 46.71 -19.65
CA GLN A 16 39.70 47.21 -21.01
C GLN A 16 39.41 46.07 -22.01
N ALA A 17 38.19 46.08 -22.54
CA ALA A 17 37.72 45.32 -23.72
C ALA A 17 37.85 46.22 -24.98
N PRO A 18 37.38 45.85 -26.21
CA PRO A 18 37.14 44.55 -26.84
C PRO A 18 37.77 44.44 -28.27
N GLY A 19 38.03 43.22 -28.75
CA GLY A 19 38.27 42.93 -30.16
C GLY A 19 37.15 42.06 -30.73
N ARG A 20 36.24 42.68 -31.50
CA ARG A 20 35.02 42.09 -32.05
C ARG A 20 35.26 41.58 -33.48
N GLY A 21 34.76 40.37 -33.76
CA GLY A 21 34.60 39.79 -35.11
C GLY A 21 35.75 38.86 -35.49
N ARG A 22 35.54 37.63 -35.96
CA ARG A 22 34.54 37.22 -36.95
C ARG A 22 34.35 35.69 -36.91
N GLN A 23 33.10 35.32 -36.65
CA GLN A 23 32.40 34.08 -36.96
C GLN A 23 33.17 32.98 -37.71
N SER A 24 33.21 31.79 -37.11
CA SER A 24 33.05 30.54 -37.86
C SER A 24 31.95 29.72 -37.18
N ILE A 25 30.75 29.85 -37.74
CA ILE A 25 29.58 29.05 -37.44
C ILE A 25 29.90 27.64 -37.95
N ARG A 26 30.38 26.75 -37.09
CA ARG A 26 30.34 25.32 -37.39
C ARG A 26 28.99 24.81 -36.92
N SER A 27 28.08 24.82 -37.88
CA SER A 27 27.04 23.81 -38.13
C SER A 27 26.71 22.89 -36.97
N GLY A 28 25.46 23.01 -36.53
CA GLY A 28 24.85 22.16 -35.52
C GLY A 28 24.99 20.68 -35.86
N GLU A 29 25.45 19.94 -34.86
CA GLU A 29 24.99 18.58 -34.65
C GLU A 29 23.70 18.70 -33.84
N PRO A 30 22.54 18.26 -34.35
CA PRO A 30 21.43 17.97 -33.47
C PRO A 30 21.88 16.78 -32.64
N THR A 31 22.35 17.04 -31.42
CA THR A 31 22.43 15.99 -30.41
C THR A 31 21.04 15.42 -30.33
N ALA A 32 20.89 14.19 -30.85
CA ALA A 32 19.63 13.48 -30.87
C ALA A 32 19.10 13.55 -29.44
N GLN A 33 18.07 14.36 -29.24
CA GLN A 33 17.36 14.41 -27.98
C GLN A 33 16.80 13.01 -27.80
N VAL A 34 17.52 12.20 -27.04
CA VAL A 34 17.05 10.88 -26.65
C VAL A 34 15.84 11.16 -25.79
N ARG A 35 14.66 11.04 -26.40
CA ARG A 35 13.36 10.91 -25.73
C ARG A 35 13.34 9.55 -25.04
N GLY A 36 14.32 9.33 -24.16
CA GLY A 36 14.30 8.25 -23.21
C GLY A 36 13.24 8.62 -22.20
N VAL A 37 12.16 7.86 -22.20
CA VAL A 37 11.24 7.86 -21.06
C VAL A 37 12.09 7.46 -19.86
N LEU A 38 12.34 8.40 -18.95
CA LEU A 38 12.68 8.09 -17.57
C LEU A 38 11.46 7.34 -17.05
N ALA A 39 11.46 6.01 -17.16
CA ALA A 39 10.57 5.16 -16.38
C ALA A 39 11.00 5.41 -14.93
N ASP A 40 10.43 6.40 -14.27
CA ASP A 40 9.06 6.42 -13.72
C ASP A 40 9.02 5.44 -12.56
N GLN A 41 8.65 5.98 -11.41
CA GLN A 41 9.07 5.47 -10.10
C GLN A 41 8.68 4.01 -9.89
N VAL A 42 9.64 3.18 -9.44
CA VAL A 42 9.34 1.82 -9.00
C VAL A 42 8.66 1.89 -7.63
N LEU A 43 7.34 2.04 -7.61
CA LEU A 43 6.51 1.88 -6.42
C LEU A 43 6.42 0.38 -6.08
N LEU A 44 7.25 -0.07 -5.15
CA LEU A 44 7.15 -1.40 -4.55
C LEU A 44 5.91 -1.46 -3.63
N SER A 45 4.74 -1.72 -4.21
CA SER A 45 3.53 -2.07 -3.46
C SER A 45 3.58 -3.55 -3.03
N SER A 46 4.48 -3.92 -2.12
CA SER A 46 4.38 -5.24 -1.50
C SER A 46 3.17 -5.24 -0.56
N ALA A 47 2.17 -6.08 -0.82
CA ALA A 47 1.09 -6.30 0.11
C ALA A 47 1.65 -6.90 1.40
N LEU A 48 1.77 -6.08 2.45
CA LEU A 48 2.16 -6.56 3.77
C LEU A 48 1.04 -7.47 4.29
N ASP A 49 1.40 -8.72 4.57
CA ASP A 49 0.51 -9.70 5.20
C ASP A 49 1.01 -10.03 6.61
N PRO A 50 0.75 -9.14 7.59
CA PRO A 50 1.29 -9.28 8.93
C PRO A 50 0.60 -10.40 9.73
N PHE A 51 1.35 -11.00 10.65
CA PHE A 51 0.79 -11.87 11.68
C PHE A 51 0.30 -11.03 12.86
N LEU A 52 -0.97 -11.20 13.21
CA LEU A 52 -1.66 -10.48 14.26
C LEU A 52 -1.84 -11.40 15.48
N SER A 53 -1.51 -10.89 16.67
CA SER A 53 -1.96 -11.53 17.91
C SER A 53 -3.48 -11.42 18.07
N LEU A 54 -4.11 -12.24 18.91
CA LEU A 54 -5.56 -12.13 19.17
C LEU A 54 -5.98 -10.72 19.63
N ARG A 55 -5.14 -10.01 20.38
CA ARG A 55 -5.40 -8.62 20.79
C ARG A 55 -5.36 -7.66 19.59
N ALA A 56 -4.35 -7.80 18.73
CA ALA A 56 -4.24 -6.99 17.52
C ALA A 56 -5.37 -7.29 16.52
N LEU A 57 -5.77 -8.56 16.41
CA LEU A 57 -6.88 -9.00 15.57
C LEU A 57 -8.22 -8.46 16.07
N ALA A 58 -8.42 -8.40 17.39
CA ALA A 58 -9.59 -7.78 17.98
C ALA A 58 -9.69 -6.28 17.65
N SER A 59 -8.56 -5.56 17.72
CA SER A 59 -8.50 -4.16 17.29
C SER A 59 -8.73 -3.98 15.79
N TYR A 60 -8.23 -4.90 14.97
CA TYR A 60 -8.39 -4.87 13.52
C TYR A 60 -9.84 -5.13 13.07
N SER A 61 -10.50 -6.14 13.65
CA SER A 61 -11.81 -6.63 13.22
C SER A 61 -12.98 -6.08 14.04
N CYS A 62 -12.70 -5.31 15.10
CA CYS A 62 -13.68 -4.90 16.12
C CYS A 62 -14.41 -6.06 16.82
N VAL A 63 -13.92 -7.31 16.69
CA VAL A 63 -14.45 -8.48 17.39
C VAL A 63 -13.74 -8.64 18.72
N SER A 64 -14.49 -8.87 19.80
CA SER A 64 -13.89 -9.08 21.13
C SER A 64 -12.94 -10.29 21.14
N VAL A 65 -11.85 -10.21 21.92
CA VAL A 65 -10.91 -11.33 22.11
C VAL A 65 -11.63 -12.60 22.60
N ARG A 66 -12.64 -12.43 23.47
CA ARG A 66 -13.49 -13.54 23.95
C ARG A 66 -14.14 -14.27 22.78
N LYS A 67 -14.76 -13.53 21.86
CA LYS A 67 -15.43 -14.10 20.69
C LYS A 67 -14.45 -14.73 19.70
N LEU A 68 -13.27 -14.13 19.51
CA LEU A 68 -12.21 -14.73 18.71
C LEU A 68 -11.73 -16.06 19.29
N ARG A 69 -11.68 -16.20 20.62
CA ARG A 69 -11.36 -17.49 21.27
C ARG A 69 -12.42 -18.55 21.02
N GLU A 70 -13.70 -18.18 21.06
CA GLU A 70 -14.77 -19.11 20.70
C GLU A 70 -14.61 -19.63 19.27
N TYR A 71 -14.24 -18.78 18.30
CA TYR A 71 -14.01 -19.21 16.93
C TYR A 71 -12.77 -20.10 16.76
N LEU A 72 -11.80 -20.08 17.68
CA LEU A 72 -10.70 -21.05 17.66
C LEU A 72 -11.15 -22.46 18.06
N GLU A 73 -12.21 -22.54 18.86
CA GLU A 73 -12.78 -23.79 19.39
C GLU A 73 -13.99 -24.28 18.59
N ASP A 74 -14.49 -23.48 17.64
CA ASP A 74 -15.62 -23.81 16.80
C ASP A 74 -15.30 -25.02 15.91
N SER A 75 -16.16 -26.04 15.98
CA SER A 75 -16.01 -27.26 15.18
C SER A 75 -16.49 -27.10 13.73
N ALA A 76 -17.38 -26.16 13.46
CA ALA A 76 -17.97 -25.99 12.13
C ALA A 76 -17.09 -25.13 11.22
N HIS A 77 -16.52 -24.04 11.74
CA HIS A 77 -15.67 -23.15 10.96
C HIS A 77 -14.56 -22.51 11.82
N PRO A 78 -13.53 -23.29 12.22
CA PRO A 78 -12.50 -22.82 13.11
C PRO A 78 -11.68 -21.69 12.48
N LEU A 79 -11.30 -20.71 13.31
CA LEU A 79 -10.42 -19.61 12.91
C LEU A 79 -8.99 -20.11 12.61
N PRO A 80 -8.42 -19.86 11.42
CA PRO A 80 -7.05 -20.21 11.08
C PRO A 80 -6.05 -19.53 12.01
N HIS A 81 -5.15 -20.29 12.62
CA HIS A 81 -4.19 -19.75 13.58
C HIS A 81 -2.89 -20.56 13.66
N TYR A 82 -1.83 -19.87 14.10
CA TYR A 82 -0.51 -20.41 14.36
C TYR A 82 -0.23 -20.38 15.86
N ARG A 83 0.32 -21.47 16.39
CA ARG A 83 0.75 -21.56 17.80
C ARG A 83 2.27 -21.53 17.88
N LEU A 84 2.82 -20.48 18.48
CA LEU A 84 4.26 -20.32 18.72
C LEU A 84 4.53 -20.23 20.22
N GLY A 85 4.91 -21.34 20.83
CA GLY A 85 5.37 -21.38 22.23
C GLY A 85 4.39 -20.79 23.26
N GLY A 86 3.09 -20.83 22.98
CA GLY A 86 2.03 -20.26 23.83
C GLY A 86 1.35 -19.01 23.25
N LYS A 87 1.92 -18.38 22.24
CA LYS A 87 1.29 -17.26 21.53
C LYS A 87 0.44 -17.77 20.37
N ILE A 88 -0.76 -17.23 20.25
CA ILE A 88 -1.63 -17.44 19.10
C ILE A 88 -1.48 -16.25 18.16
N LEU A 89 -1.13 -16.55 16.92
CA LEU A 89 -1.03 -15.59 15.83
C LEU A 89 -1.98 -15.98 14.71
N VAL A 90 -2.51 -15.00 14.01
CA VAL A 90 -3.37 -15.17 12.85
C VAL A 90 -2.83 -14.28 11.74
N ARG A 91 -2.65 -14.84 10.55
CA ARG A 91 -2.25 -14.05 9.39
C ARG A 91 -3.44 -13.21 8.92
N ARG A 92 -3.23 -11.92 8.63
CA ARG A 92 -4.31 -11.01 8.26
C ARG A 92 -5.08 -11.50 7.02
N SER A 93 -4.38 -11.92 5.97
CA SER A 93 -5.02 -12.41 4.74
C SER A 93 -5.89 -13.65 4.98
N GLU A 94 -5.44 -14.57 5.84
CA GLU A 94 -6.20 -15.78 6.19
C GLU A 94 -7.45 -15.44 7.01
N PHE A 95 -7.34 -14.48 7.94
CA PHE A 95 -8.50 -13.98 8.65
C PHE A 95 -9.51 -13.35 7.69
N ASP A 96 -9.06 -12.51 6.76
CA ASP A 96 -9.94 -11.85 5.79
C ASP A 96 -10.63 -12.88 4.87
N ALA A 97 -9.90 -13.93 4.46
CA ALA A 97 -10.46 -15.04 3.68
C ALA A 97 -11.47 -15.87 4.49
N TRP A 98 -11.17 -16.17 5.75
CA TRP A 98 -12.10 -16.84 6.68
C TRP A 98 -13.35 -16.00 6.92
N MET A 99 -13.19 -14.69 7.12
CA MET A 99 -14.30 -13.74 7.27
C MET A 99 -15.23 -13.71 6.06
N ALA A 100 -14.73 -14.01 4.85
CA ALA A 100 -15.54 -14.04 3.65
C ALA A 100 -16.69 -15.07 3.73
N ALA A 101 -16.55 -16.14 4.52
CA ALA A 101 -17.63 -17.12 4.76
C ALA A 101 -18.83 -16.53 5.52
N TYR A 102 -18.60 -15.49 6.32
CA TYR A 102 -19.64 -14.76 7.05
C TYR A 102 -20.29 -13.66 6.22
N ARG A 103 -19.76 -13.37 5.02
CA ARG A 103 -20.36 -12.40 4.11
C ARG A 103 -21.76 -12.88 3.71
N ARG A 104 -22.78 -12.05 3.99
CA ARG A 104 -24.15 -12.28 3.54
C ARG A 104 -24.44 -11.31 2.39
N VAL A 105 -24.62 -11.82 1.18
CA VAL A 105 -25.02 -11.03 0.01
C VAL A 105 -26.52 -11.22 -0.18
N GLY A 106 -27.31 -10.39 0.51
CA GLY A 106 -28.75 -10.56 0.60
C GLY A 106 -29.15 -11.76 1.46
N GLN A 107 -30.41 -11.77 1.89
CA GLN A 107 -31.00 -12.93 2.55
C GLN A 107 -31.34 -13.93 1.44
N ALA A 108 -30.49 -14.95 1.26
CA ALA A 108 -30.91 -16.09 0.45
C ALA A 108 -32.14 -16.66 1.13
N ASP A 109 -33.31 -16.53 0.49
CA ASP A 109 -34.54 -17.14 0.97
C ASP A 109 -34.44 -18.64 0.70
N VAL A 110 -33.75 -19.32 1.62
CA VAL A 110 -33.47 -20.76 1.55
C VAL A 110 -34.80 -21.53 1.47
N ALA A 111 -35.85 -21.05 2.14
CA ALA A 111 -37.17 -21.65 2.08
C ALA A 111 -37.73 -21.60 0.66
N ARG A 112 -37.67 -20.44 -0.01
CA ARG A 112 -38.07 -20.32 -1.42
C ARG A 112 -37.24 -21.21 -2.35
N ILE A 113 -35.93 -21.35 -2.11
CA ILE A 113 -35.07 -22.20 -2.93
C ILE A 113 -35.46 -23.68 -2.75
N VAL A 114 -35.65 -24.12 -1.51
CA VAL A 114 -36.08 -25.49 -1.19
C VAL A 114 -37.46 -25.78 -1.79
N ASP A 115 -38.40 -24.86 -1.66
CA ASP A 115 -39.75 -24.99 -2.23
C ASP A 115 -39.73 -25.08 -3.76
N SER A 116 -38.81 -24.38 -4.43
CA SER A 116 -38.62 -24.48 -5.88
C SER A 116 -38.14 -25.88 -6.27
N VAL A 117 -37.11 -26.40 -5.60
CA VAL A 117 -36.54 -27.73 -5.90
C VAL A 117 -37.57 -28.83 -5.63
N MET A 118 -38.30 -28.74 -4.50
CA MET A 118 -39.30 -29.72 -4.13
C MET A 118 -40.52 -29.69 -5.07
N ARG A 119 -40.82 -28.56 -5.69
CA ARG A 119 -41.86 -28.43 -6.71
C ARG A 119 -41.43 -29.12 -8.01
N ASP A 120 -40.19 -28.89 -8.46
CA ASP A 120 -39.66 -29.50 -9.67
C ASP A 120 -39.59 -31.03 -9.56
N LEU A 121 -39.21 -31.56 -8.39
CA LEU A 121 -39.17 -33.01 -8.13
C LEU A 121 -40.55 -33.68 -8.01
N ARG A 122 -41.60 -32.92 -7.71
CA ARG A 122 -42.99 -33.44 -7.64
C ARG A 122 -43.74 -33.31 -8.96
N GLY A 123 -43.18 -32.58 -9.92
CA GLY A 123 -43.73 -32.38 -11.26
C GLY A 123 -43.13 -33.30 -12.34
N ALA A 124 -42.22 -34.20 -11.97
CA ALA A 124 -41.63 -35.25 -12.82
C ALA A 124 -42.16 -36.63 -12.40
#